data_AF-A0A251TWP0-F1
#
_entry.id   AF-A0A251TWP0-F1
#
_cell.length_a   1.000
_cell.length_b   1.000
_cell.length_c   1.000
_cell.angle_alpha   90.00
_cell.angle_beta   90.00
_cell.angle_gamma   90.00
#
_symmetry.space_group_name_H-M   'P 1'
#
loop_
_entity.id
_entity.type
_entity.pdbx_description
1 polymer ?
#
loop_
_entity_poly.entity_id
_entity_poly.type
_entity_poly.pdbx_seq_one_letter_code
_entity_poly.pdbx_strand_id
1 'polypeptide(L)'
;MSRKYASYLKKLKIAGGSKQSRTTWLMGTDSDDSDGEYDVEAWEMLSKGLKEVQRVLEENRLLIQQVNENHESKIHDNLVKNVALIQEINGNISKIRTVYSSISVNLCHFVSRRSVKNENVT
;
A
#
# COMPACT_ATOMS: atom_id res chain seq x y z
N MET A 1 14.53 -22.17 55.84
CA MET A 1 14.28 -21.18 54.77
C MET A 1 14.29 -21.88 53.42
N SER A 2 13.18 -21.80 52.68
CA SER A 2 12.89 -22.70 51.55
C SER A 2 13.62 -22.29 50.26
N ARG A 3 14.14 -23.26 49.51
CA ARG A 3 14.81 -23.09 48.19
C ARG A 3 13.95 -22.30 47.18
N LYS A 4 12.64 -22.28 47.37
CA LYS A 4 11.69 -21.49 46.58
C LYS A 4 11.91 -19.97 46.72
N TYR A 5 12.31 -19.49 47.89
CA TYR A 5 12.51 -18.06 48.16
C TYR A 5 13.78 -17.51 47.47
N ALA A 6 14.83 -18.32 47.41
CA ALA A 6 16.08 -17.98 46.70
C ALA A 6 15.88 -17.85 45.17
N SER A 7 14.96 -18.64 44.59
CA SER A 7 14.61 -18.55 43.17
C SER A 7 13.83 -17.27 42.85
N TYR A 8 12.93 -16.84 43.75
CA TYR A 8 12.16 -15.61 43.60
C TYR A 8 13.04 -14.35 43.61
N LEU A 9 14.01 -14.30 44.52
CA LEU A 9 14.94 -13.17 44.61
C LEU A 9 15.94 -13.12 43.43
N LYS A 10 16.21 -14.27 42.79
CA LYS A 10 17.02 -14.33 41.57
C LYS A 10 16.27 -13.79 40.34
N LYS A 11 14.94 -13.97 40.29
CA LYS A 11 14.08 -13.40 39.23
C LYS A 11 13.93 -11.87 39.34
N LEU A 12 13.93 -11.32 40.55
CA LEU A 12 13.79 -9.87 40.76
C LEU A 12 15.05 -9.06 40.40
N LYS A 13 16.23 -9.68 40.44
CA LYS A 13 17.51 -8.97 40.17
C LYS A 13 17.87 -8.87 38.69
N ILE A 14 17.16 -9.59 37.81
CA ILE A 14 17.34 -9.53 36.35
C ILE A 14 16.38 -8.50 35.70
N ALA A 15 15.42 -7.97 36.47
CA ALA A 15 14.39 -7.04 35.99
C ALA A 15 14.80 -5.56 35.92
N GLY A 16 16.10 -5.24 36.10
CA GLY A 16 16.63 -3.87 36.00
C GLY A 16 17.71 -3.76 34.93
N GLY A 17 17.32 -3.58 33.67
CA GLY A 17 18.26 -3.34 32.57
C GLY A 17 17.59 -3.37 31.19
N SER A 18 17.54 -2.20 30.55
CA SER A 18 16.95 -1.85 29.26
C SER A 18 16.88 -2.94 28.18
N LYS A 19 15.70 -3.05 27.52
CA LYS A 19 15.51 -2.94 26.06
C LYS A 19 14.01 -3.05 25.74
N GLN A 20 13.50 -2.08 25.01
CA GLN A 20 12.13 -2.01 24.48
C GLN A 20 11.84 -3.28 23.67
N SER A 21 11.10 -4.21 24.28
CA SER A 21 10.64 -5.45 23.66
C SER A 21 9.29 -5.18 23.00
N ARG A 22 9.26 -5.07 21.66
CA ARG A 22 8.03 -5.30 20.90
C ARG A 22 8.04 -6.77 20.49
N THR A 23 7.22 -7.51 21.22
CA THR A 23 6.87 -8.92 21.11
C THR A 23 6.76 -9.42 19.67
N THR A 24 7.77 -10.19 19.24
CA THR A 24 7.62 -11.22 18.20
C THR A 24 6.93 -12.40 18.86
N TRP A 25 5.66 -12.61 18.54
CA TRP A 25 4.96 -13.85 18.85
C TRP A 25 5.49 -14.92 17.89
N LEU A 26 6.38 -15.78 18.40
CA LEU A 26 6.73 -17.04 17.75
C LEU A 26 5.52 -17.96 17.88
N MET A 27 4.60 -17.84 16.94
CA MET A 27 3.64 -18.89 16.64
C MET A 27 4.35 -19.78 15.62
N GLY A 28 4.76 -20.97 16.06
CA GLY A 28 5.36 -21.96 15.17
C GLY A 28 4.35 -22.30 14.08
N THR A 29 4.69 -21.88 12.87
CA THR A 29 4.11 -22.37 11.63
C THR A 29 5.28 -22.88 10.84
N ASP A 30 5.53 -24.19 10.94
CA ASP A 30 6.25 -24.92 9.89
C ASP A 30 5.34 -24.92 8.64
N SER A 31 5.21 -23.75 8.01
CA SER A 31 4.44 -23.54 6.80
C SER A 31 5.32 -22.76 5.84
N ASP A 32 5.96 -23.54 4.97
CA ASP A 32 6.51 -23.18 3.67
C ASP A 32 6.76 -21.67 3.47
N ASP A 33 8.00 -21.23 3.70
CA ASP A 33 8.50 -19.84 3.58
C ASP A 33 8.24 -19.19 2.20
N SER A 34 7.67 -19.92 1.23
CA SER A 34 7.33 -19.43 -0.09
C SER A 34 6.05 -18.58 -0.13
N ASP A 35 5.05 -18.85 0.71
CA ASP A 35 3.73 -18.20 0.58
C ASP A 35 3.71 -16.73 1.06
N GLY A 36 4.56 -16.39 2.03
CA GLY A 36 4.69 -15.01 2.54
C GLY A 36 5.31 -14.04 1.53
N GLU A 37 6.18 -14.52 0.62
CA GLU A 37 6.86 -13.67 -0.35
C GLU A 37 5.91 -13.18 -1.47
N TYR A 38 4.98 -14.03 -1.93
CA TYR A 38 3.99 -13.64 -2.95
C TYR A 38 2.95 -12.64 -2.42
N ASP A 39 2.62 -12.71 -1.14
CA ASP A 39 1.73 -11.74 -0.48
C ASP A 39 2.41 -10.36 -0.41
N VAL A 40 3.71 -10.31 -0.15
CA VAL A 40 4.50 -9.07 -0.13
C VAL A 40 4.57 -8.45 -1.53
N GLU A 41 4.91 -9.23 -2.57
CA GLU A 41 5.00 -8.71 -3.95
C GLU A 41 3.65 -8.17 -4.46
N ALA A 42 2.56 -8.91 -4.21
CA ALA A 42 1.22 -8.48 -4.59
C ALA A 42 0.81 -7.18 -3.86
N TRP A 43 1.14 -7.08 -2.57
CA TRP A 43 0.86 -5.89 -1.77
C TRP A 43 1.68 -4.67 -2.22
N GLU A 44 2.97 -4.86 -2.54
CA GLU A 44 3.81 -3.80 -3.07
C GLU A 44 3.28 -3.26 -4.40
N MET A 45 2.90 -4.15 -5.32
CA MET A 45 2.32 -3.78 -6.61
C MET A 45 1.00 -3.01 -6.46
N LEU A 46 0.09 -3.48 -5.60
CA LEU A 46 -1.16 -2.80 -5.28
C LEU A 46 -0.89 -1.42 -4.70
N SER A 47 -0.01 -1.34 -3.69
CA SER A 47 0.28 -0.09 -2.99
C SER A 47 0.87 0.97 -3.93
N LYS A 48 1.74 0.56 -4.85
CA LYS A 48 2.33 1.43 -5.87
C LYS A 48 1.28 1.93 -6.84
N GLY A 49 0.43 1.04 -7.34
CA GLY A 49 -0.65 1.42 -8.25
C GLY A 49 -1.64 2.40 -7.61
N LEU A 50 -2.05 2.16 -6.37
CA LEU A 50 -2.96 3.05 -5.64
C LEU A 50 -2.33 4.41 -5.34
N LYS A 51 -1.05 4.46 -4.94
CA LYS A 51 -0.32 5.73 -4.76
C LYS A 51 -0.23 6.53 -6.05
N GLU A 52 -0.02 5.86 -7.19
CA GLU A 52 0.01 6.51 -8.50
C GLU A 52 -1.36 7.10 -8.86
N VAL A 53 -2.46 6.36 -8.64
CA VAL A 53 -3.81 6.87 -8.84
C VAL A 53 -4.09 8.07 -7.94
N GLN A 54 -3.72 8.00 -6.65
CA GLN A 54 -3.87 9.11 -5.72
C GLN A 54 -3.13 10.36 -6.20
N ARG A 55 -1.88 10.20 -6.67
CA ARG A 55 -1.09 11.33 -7.19
C ARG A 55 -1.77 11.98 -8.41
N VAL A 56 -2.25 11.18 -9.35
CA VAL A 56 -2.91 11.68 -10.57
C VAL A 56 -4.26 12.34 -10.26
N LEU A 57 -5.01 11.83 -9.27
CA LEU A 57 -6.24 12.47 -8.82
C LEU A 57 -6.00 13.81 -8.12
N GLU A 58 -4.93 13.92 -7.33
CA GLU A 58 -4.54 15.18 -6.71
C GLU A 58 -4.16 16.23 -7.76
N GLU A 59 -3.44 15.81 -8.80
CA GLU A 59 -3.14 16.65 -9.96
C GLU A 59 -4.43 17.14 -10.65
N ASN A 60 -5.40 16.25 -10.89
CA ASN A 60 -6.72 16.65 -11.42
C ASN A 60 -7.43 17.65 -10.51
N ARG A 61 -7.30 17.55 -9.19
CA ARG A 61 -7.88 18.52 -8.26
C ARG A 61 -7.34 19.93 -8.51
N LEU A 62 -6.02 20.05 -8.67
CA LEU A 62 -5.36 21.33 -8.94
C LEU A 62 -5.73 21.88 -10.31
N LEU A 63 -5.78 21.04 -11.35
CA LEU A 63 -6.18 21.44 -12.70
C LEU A 63 -7.64 21.95 -12.71
N ILE A 64 -8.55 21.27 -12.03
CA ILE A 64 -9.96 21.69 -11.90
C ILE A 64 -10.05 23.03 -11.17
N GLN A 65 -9.27 23.21 -10.10
CA GLN A 65 -9.20 24.48 -9.39
C GLN A 65 -8.77 25.61 -10.34
N GLN A 66 -7.73 25.40 -11.14
CA GLN A 66 -7.25 26.39 -12.11
C GLN A 66 -8.29 26.67 -13.22
N VAL A 67 -9.01 25.65 -13.68
CA VAL A 67 -10.13 25.81 -14.64
C VAL A 67 -11.20 26.74 -14.06
N ASN A 68 -11.54 26.56 -12.78
CA ASN A 68 -12.52 27.39 -12.08
C ASN A 68 -12.03 28.83 -11.91
N GLU A 69 -10.78 29.03 -11.47
CA GLU A 69 -10.16 30.36 -11.34
C GLU A 69 -10.15 31.12 -12.69
N ASN A 70 -9.81 30.43 -13.77
CA ASN A 70 -9.87 30.98 -15.12
C ASN A 70 -11.30 31.38 -15.51
N HIS A 71 -12.30 30.56 -15.15
CA HIS A 71 -13.72 30.86 -15.42
C HIS A 71 -14.21 32.08 -14.64
N GLU A 72 -13.87 32.17 -13.36
CA GLU A 72 -14.22 33.29 -12.48
C GLU A 72 -13.59 34.61 -12.93
N SER A 73 -12.37 34.56 -13.48
CA SER A 73 -11.68 35.75 -13.99
C SER A 73 -12.41 36.44 -15.16
N LYS A 74 -13.22 35.68 -15.92
CA LYS A 74 -13.91 36.12 -17.15
C LYS A 74 -12.98 36.72 -18.22
N ILE A 75 -11.67 36.47 -18.13
CA ILE A 75 -10.68 36.88 -19.12
C ILE A 75 -10.70 35.86 -20.25
N HIS A 76 -10.96 36.32 -21.48
CA HIS A 76 -11.09 35.45 -22.65
C HIS A 76 -9.87 34.53 -22.84
N ASP A 77 -8.65 35.06 -22.73
CA ASP A 77 -7.42 34.30 -22.90
C ASP A 77 -7.28 33.17 -21.86
N ASN A 78 -7.78 33.37 -20.64
CA ASN A 78 -7.77 32.35 -19.59
C ASN A 78 -8.80 31.25 -19.87
N LEU A 79 -9.97 31.60 -20.41
CA LEU A 79 -10.97 30.63 -20.82
C LEU A 79 -10.46 29.73 -21.95
N VAL A 80 -9.68 30.26 -22.89
CA VAL A 80 -9.05 29.45 -23.95
C VAL A 80 -8.09 28.41 -23.36
N LYS A 81 -7.34 28.75 -22.29
CA LYS A 81 -6.45 27.81 -21.59
C LYS A 81 -7.20 26.67 -20.90
N ASN A 82 -8.48 26.85 -20.53
CA ASN A 82 -9.28 25.77 -19.94
C ASN A 82 -9.42 24.56 -20.86
N VAL A 83 -9.37 24.75 -22.18
CA VAL A 83 -9.41 23.63 -23.14
C VAL A 83 -8.20 22.71 -22.92
N ALA A 84 -7.00 23.27 -22.77
CA ALA A 84 -5.79 22.50 -22.52
C ALA A 84 -5.82 21.81 -21.15
N LEU A 85 -6.25 22.52 -20.11
CA LEU A 85 -6.38 21.96 -18.76
C LEU A 85 -7.39 20.79 -18.72
N ILE A 86 -8.52 20.91 -19.40
CA ILE A 86 -9.51 19.82 -19.51
C ILE A 86 -8.96 18.64 -20.30
N GLN A 87 -8.17 18.88 -21.36
CA GLN A 87 -7.48 17.82 -22.09
C GLN A 87 -6.49 17.07 -21.18
N GLU A 88 -5.75 17.79 -20.33
CA GLU A 88 -4.84 17.20 -19.35
C GLU A 88 -5.59 16.34 -18.32
N ILE A 89 -6.71 16.84 -17.77
CA ILE A 89 -7.60 16.07 -16.89
C ILE A 89 -8.05 14.77 -17.56
N ASN A 90 -8.48 14.82 -18.83
CA ASN A 90 -8.91 13.64 -19.58
C ASN A 90 -7.75 12.64 -19.82
N GLY A 91 -6.54 13.15 -20.07
CA GLY A 91 -5.32 12.34 -20.13
C GLY A 91 -5.06 11.61 -18.81
N ASN A 92 -5.20 12.31 -17.70
CA ASN A 92 -5.04 11.76 -16.35
C ASN A 92 -6.09 10.68 -16.03
N ILE A 93 -7.36 10.86 -16.42
CA ILE A 93 -8.37 9.80 -16.31
C ILE A 93 -8.00 8.55 -17.14
N SER A 94 -7.48 8.75 -18.35
CA SER A 94 -7.02 7.64 -19.20
C SER A 94 -5.85 6.89 -18.55
N LYS A 95 -4.92 7.62 -17.91
CA LYS A 95 -3.82 7.04 -17.15
C LYS A 95 -4.30 6.22 -15.94
N ILE A 96 -5.26 6.74 -15.18
CA ILE A 96 -5.89 6.02 -14.06
C ILE A 96 -6.51 4.71 -14.54
N ARG A 97 -7.23 4.73 -15.67
CA ARG A 97 -7.78 3.52 -16.29
C ARG A 97 -6.69 2.47 -16.54
N THR A 98 -5.56 2.88 -17.13
CA THR A 98 -4.43 1.98 -17.40
C THR A 98 -3.86 1.40 -16.12
N VAL A 99 -3.67 2.20 -15.07
CA VAL A 99 -3.15 1.72 -13.79
C VAL A 99 -4.09 0.67 -13.18
N TYR A 100 -5.41 0.94 -13.17
CA TYR A 100 -6.38 -0.03 -12.67
C TYR A 100 -6.42 -1.32 -13.49
N SER A 101 -6.31 -1.23 -14.81
CA SER A 101 -6.21 -2.42 -15.68
C SER A 101 -4.99 -3.26 -15.31
N SER A 102 -3.82 -2.63 -15.12
CA SER A 102 -2.60 -3.33 -14.69
C SER A 102 -2.74 -3.97 -13.30
N ILE A 103 -3.34 -3.27 -12.33
CA ILE A 103 -3.63 -3.84 -11.00
C ILE A 103 -4.51 -5.08 -11.12
N SER A 104 -5.60 -4.99 -11.90
CA SER A 104 -6.54 -6.10 -12.06
C SER A 104 -5.87 -7.33 -12.68
N VAL A 105 -5.10 -7.15 -13.76
CA VAL A 105 -4.42 -8.27 -14.44
C VAL A 105 -3.39 -8.91 -13.52
N ASN A 106 -2.58 -8.11 -12.84
CA ASN A 106 -1.56 -8.62 -11.93
C ASN A 106 -2.18 -9.34 -10.74
N LEU A 107 -3.26 -8.81 -10.16
CA LEU A 107 -3.97 -9.47 -9.08
C LEU A 107 -4.53 -10.83 -9.51
N CYS A 108 -5.15 -10.92 -10.69
CA CYS A 108 -5.60 -12.21 -11.25
C CYS A 108 -4.43 -13.18 -11.38
N HIS A 109 -3.29 -12.73 -11.90
CA HIS A 109 -2.09 -13.56 -12.03
C HIS A 109 -1.59 -14.09 -10.67
N PHE A 110 -1.53 -13.23 -9.64
CA PHE A 110 -1.12 -13.65 -8.29
C PHE A 110 -2.09 -14.67 -7.67
N VAL A 111 -3.40 -14.50 -7.89
CA VAL A 111 -4.41 -15.45 -7.39
C VAL A 111 -4.31 -16.79 -8.12
N SER A 112 -4.21 -16.79 -9.46
CA SER A 112 -4.02 -18.01 -10.25
C SER A 112 -2.74 -18.75 -9.89
N ARG A 113 -1.66 -18.03 -9.58
CA ARG A 113 -0.40 -18.65 -9.15
C ARG A 113 -0.52 -19.37 -7.81
N ARG A 114 -1.29 -18.82 -6.86
CA ARG A 114 -1.58 -19.47 -5.57
C ARG A 114 -2.46 -20.71 -5.73
N SER A 115 -3.50 -20.66 -6.57
CA SER A 115 -4.39 -21.81 -6.76
C SER A 115 -3.65 -23.03 -7.34
N VAL A 116 -2.74 -22.80 -8.30
CA VAL A 116 -1.93 -23.88 -8.90
C VAL A 116 -0.96 -24.51 -7.89
N LYS A 117 -0.41 -23.74 -6.94
CA LYS A 117 0.45 -24.32 -5.90
C LYS A 117 -0.32 -25.22 -4.94
N ASN A 118 -1.52 -24.84 -4.55
CA ASN A 118 -2.33 -25.64 -3.61
C ASN A 118 -2.74 -27.01 -4.17
N GLU A 119 -2.83 -27.17 -5.50
CA GLU A 119 -3.14 -28.45 -6.15
C GLU A 119 -1.92 -29.40 -6.23
N ASN A 120 -0.70 -28.87 -6.21
CA ASN A 120 0.53 -29.67 -6.27
C ASN A 120 1.00 -30.18 -4.89
N VAL A 121 0.27 -29.86 -3.81
CA VAL A 121 0.62 -30.18 -2.41
C VAL A 121 -0.34 -31.22 -1.78
N THR A 122 -1.37 -31.66 -2.51
CA THR A 122 -2.27 -32.78 -2.15
C THR A 122 -1.95 -34.04 -2.94
#